data_AF-A0A8T5GRS0-F1
#
_entry.id   AF-A0A8T5GRS0-F1
#
_cell.length_a   1.000
_cell.length_b   1.000
_cell.length_c   1.000
_cell.angle_alpha   90.00
_cell.angle_beta   90.00
_cell.angle_gamma   90.00
#
_symmetry.space_group_name_H-M   'P 1'
#
loop_
_entity.id
_entity.type
_entity.pdbx_description
1 polymer ?
#
loop_
_entity_poly.entity_id
_entity_poly.type
_entity_poly.pdbx_seq_one_letter_code
_entity_poly.pdbx_strand_id
1 'polypeptide(L)'
;LLGNGTSTFGWTPTGDLSGTATWSSTINQTQFGDGSLQAYLWVVEASAYFEDGSNGLENYPHIMRAVIPLGDVVQGTMDVQLPAAFDGNDLSVHLVYQFNPVIEVIEEPDEPVTAEPDYALPFIHSLATIAMIGAAACTRRS
;
A
#
# COMPACT_ATOMS: atom_id res chain seq x y z
N LEU A 1 -8.73 2.20 12.69
CA LEU A 1 -10.18 2.04 12.95
C LEU A 1 -10.89 2.17 11.61
N LEU A 2 -11.76 1.21 11.23
CA LEU A 2 -12.51 1.21 9.96
C LEU A 2 -13.76 2.14 10.01
N GLY A 3 -13.65 3.28 10.71
CA GLY A 3 -14.77 4.20 10.92
C GLY A 3 -15.84 3.68 11.88
N ASN A 4 -17.11 3.95 11.57
CA ASN A 4 -18.26 3.56 12.38
C ASN A 4 -18.68 2.12 12.08
N GLY A 5 -18.36 1.21 13.00
CA GLY A 5 -18.78 -0.19 12.93
C GLY A 5 -17.92 -1.09 13.80
N THR A 6 -18.34 -2.35 13.87
CA THR A 6 -17.60 -3.43 14.54
C THR A 6 -17.24 -4.52 13.54
N SER A 7 -16.19 -5.27 13.84
CA SER A 7 -15.86 -6.50 13.13
C SER A 7 -15.55 -7.60 14.13
N THR A 8 -15.99 -8.80 13.80
CA THR A 8 -15.72 -10.03 14.55
C THR A 8 -15.06 -11.04 13.63
N PHE A 9 -14.13 -11.79 14.18
CA PHE A 9 -13.42 -12.86 13.48
C PHE A 9 -13.35 -14.07 14.41
N GLY A 10 -13.58 -15.25 13.83
CA GLY A 10 -13.45 -16.54 14.49
C GLY A 10 -12.68 -17.49 13.59
N TRP A 11 -11.79 -18.27 14.22
CA TRP A 11 -11.04 -19.35 13.60
C TRP A 11 -11.29 -20.64 14.37
N THR A 12 -11.78 -21.67 13.68
CA THR A 12 -11.98 -23.01 14.25
C THR A 12 -11.08 -24.01 13.54
N PRO A 13 -10.01 -24.50 14.18
CA PRO A 13 -9.15 -25.51 13.57
C PRO A 13 -9.93 -26.80 13.27
N THR A 14 -9.71 -27.37 12.09
CA THR A 14 -10.25 -28.68 11.68
C THR A 14 -9.13 -29.71 11.46
N GLY A 15 -7.88 -29.26 11.46
CA GLY A 15 -6.65 -30.05 11.36
C GLY A 15 -5.42 -29.14 11.56
N ASP A 16 -4.22 -29.68 11.37
CA ASP A 16 -2.97 -28.93 11.62
C ASP A 16 -2.78 -27.76 10.65
N LEU A 17 -3.19 -27.94 9.39
CA LEU A 17 -3.11 -26.91 8.34
C LEU A 17 -4.49 -26.61 7.75
N SER A 18 -5.56 -26.80 8.52
CA SER A 18 -6.91 -26.50 8.06
C SER A 18 -7.80 -25.98 9.16
N GLY A 19 -8.77 -25.14 8.77
CA GLY A 19 -9.77 -24.64 9.69
C GLY A 19 -10.88 -23.90 8.96
N THR A 20 -11.93 -23.59 9.71
CA THR A 20 -13.05 -22.81 9.24
C THR A 20 -12.94 -21.40 9.78
N ALA A 21 -12.87 -20.43 8.87
CA ALA A 21 -12.93 -19.01 9.18
C ALA A 21 -14.39 -18.55 9.20
N THR A 22 -14.73 -17.71 10.17
CA THR A 22 -16.02 -17.01 10.24
C THR A 22 -15.78 -15.54 10.51
N TRP A 23 -16.44 -14.67 9.78
CA TRP A 23 -16.35 -13.22 9.99
C TRP A 23 -17.70 -12.55 9.87
N SER A 24 -17.85 -11.43 10.54
CA SER A 24 -19.01 -10.54 10.41
C SER A 24 -18.63 -9.12 10.78
N SER A 25 -19.13 -8.17 10.01
CA SER A 25 -18.91 -6.76 10.20
C SER A 25 -20.17 -5.94 10.01
N THR A 26 -20.29 -4.90 10.83
CA THR A 26 -21.35 -3.88 10.79
C THR A 26 -20.83 -2.54 10.24
N ILE A 27 -19.66 -2.54 9.59
CA ILE A 27 -19.07 -1.34 9.03
C ILE A 27 -20.02 -0.71 8.02
N ASN A 28 -20.31 0.58 8.21
CA ASN A 28 -21.14 1.32 7.28
C ASN A 28 -20.36 1.62 6.00
N GLN A 29 -20.65 0.89 4.92
CA GLN A 29 -19.96 1.08 3.64
C GLN A 29 -20.22 2.45 2.99
N THR A 30 -21.30 3.15 3.35
CA THR A 30 -21.57 4.49 2.77
C THR A 30 -20.53 5.52 3.18
N GLN A 31 -19.75 5.27 4.24
CA GLN A 31 -18.67 6.16 4.65
C GLN A 31 -17.49 6.16 3.66
N PHE A 32 -17.48 5.23 2.71
CA PHE A 32 -16.42 5.02 1.73
C PHE A 32 -16.75 5.61 0.34
N GLY A 33 -17.90 6.28 0.18
CA GLY A 33 -18.34 6.84 -1.09
C GLY A 33 -18.48 5.76 -2.17
N ASP A 34 -17.95 6.03 -3.36
CA ASP A 34 -17.94 5.08 -4.49
C ASP A 34 -16.80 4.04 -4.40
N GLY A 35 -15.93 4.13 -3.40
CA GLY A 35 -14.88 3.14 -3.17
C GLY A 35 -15.42 1.82 -2.60
N SER A 36 -14.62 0.75 -2.70
CA SER A 36 -15.00 -0.59 -2.23
C SER A 36 -14.19 -1.04 -1.03
N LEU A 37 -14.80 -1.90 -0.20
CA LEU A 37 -14.15 -2.53 0.94
C LEU A 37 -14.01 -4.03 0.70
N GLN A 38 -12.77 -4.51 0.66
CA GLN A 38 -12.42 -5.91 0.44
C GLN A 38 -11.91 -6.56 1.72
N ALA A 39 -12.32 -7.80 1.96
CA ALA A 39 -11.85 -8.60 3.08
C ALA A 39 -10.86 -9.68 2.63
N TYR A 40 -9.86 -9.94 3.46
CA TYR A 40 -8.82 -10.93 3.23
C TYR A 40 -8.50 -11.69 4.53
N LEU A 41 -8.09 -12.95 4.38
CA LEU A 41 -7.34 -13.65 5.42
C LEU A 41 -5.86 -13.57 5.09
N TRP A 42 -5.07 -13.08 6.04
CA TRP A 42 -3.62 -13.10 5.97
C TRP A 42 -3.11 -14.23 6.85
N VAL A 43 -2.34 -15.14 6.25
CA VAL A 43 -1.65 -16.22 6.96
C VAL A 43 -0.22 -15.77 7.19
N VAL A 44 0.16 -15.64 8.45
CA VAL A 44 1.45 -15.10 8.87
C VAL A 44 2.15 -16.09 9.79
N GLU A 45 3.40 -16.41 9.45
CA GLU A 45 4.32 -17.18 10.30
C GLU A 45 5.02 -16.21 11.27
N ALA A 46 5.10 -16.58 12.55
CA ALA A 46 5.62 -15.66 13.55
C ALA A 46 7.13 -15.40 13.36
N SER A 47 7.90 -16.43 13.01
CA SER A 47 9.28 -16.31 12.58
C SER A 47 9.71 -17.47 11.69
N ALA A 48 10.67 -17.25 10.78
CA ALA A 48 11.38 -18.35 10.15
C ALA A 48 12.89 -18.12 10.09
N TYR A 49 13.64 -19.22 10.11
CA TYR A 49 15.09 -19.31 10.11
C TYR A 49 15.65 -19.57 8.72
N PHE A 50 16.57 -18.74 8.26
CA PHE A 50 17.24 -18.85 6.97
C PHE A 50 18.76 -18.91 7.18
N GLU A 51 19.30 -20.13 7.17
CA GLU A 51 20.74 -20.39 7.37
C GLU A 51 21.62 -19.67 6.33
N ASP A 52 21.15 -19.59 5.08
CA ASP A 52 21.86 -18.95 3.96
C ASP A 52 21.50 -17.46 3.77
N GLY A 53 20.95 -16.81 4.80
CA GLY A 53 20.55 -15.39 4.74
C GLY A 53 21.73 -14.45 4.45
N SER A 54 21.73 -13.79 3.29
CA SER A 54 22.89 -13.00 2.82
C SER A 54 23.13 -11.68 3.58
N ASN A 55 22.21 -11.26 4.44
CA ASN A 55 22.29 -10.03 5.23
C ASN A 55 22.74 -10.27 6.68
N GLY A 56 23.05 -11.51 7.06
CA GLY A 56 23.46 -11.88 8.42
C GLY A 56 22.33 -11.89 9.45
N LEU A 57 21.07 -11.76 9.01
CA LEU A 57 19.89 -12.00 9.83
C LEU A 57 19.41 -13.42 9.54
N GLU A 58 19.49 -14.27 10.55
CA GLU A 58 19.08 -15.66 10.43
C GLU A 58 17.57 -15.83 10.66
N ASN A 59 16.97 -15.06 11.56
CA ASN A 59 15.55 -15.15 11.90
C ASN A 59 14.78 -13.92 11.43
N TYR A 60 13.72 -14.13 10.67
CA TYR A 60 12.84 -13.08 10.17
C TYR A 60 11.46 -13.19 10.79
N PRO A 61 10.95 -12.15 11.45
CA PRO A 61 9.63 -12.19 12.05
C PRO A 61 8.52 -11.87 11.02
N HIS A 62 7.30 -12.31 11.33
CA HIS A 62 6.06 -11.92 10.65
C HIS A 62 6.07 -12.13 9.13
N ILE A 63 6.34 -13.36 8.71
CA ILE A 63 6.46 -13.71 7.30
C ILE A 63 5.09 -14.02 6.73
N MET A 64 4.71 -13.31 5.67
CA MET A 64 3.48 -13.60 4.94
C MET A 64 3.59 -14.94 4.20
N ARG A 65 2.67 -15.85 4.46
CA ARG A 65 2.60 -17.17 3.80
C ARG A 65 1.52 -17.24 2.74
N ALA A 66 0.40 -16.59 2.99
CA ALA A 66 -0.69 -16.50 2.01
C ALA A 66 -1.59 -15.29 2.29
N VAL A 67 -2.20 -14.78 1.22
CA VAL A 67 -3.30 -13.82 1.27
C VAL A 67 -4.48 -14.44 0.53
N ILE A 68 -5.57 -14.68 1.25
CA ILE A 68 -6.74 -15.36 0.74
C ILE A 68 -7.88 -14.34 0.64
N PRO A 69 -8.37 -14.03 -0.58
CA PRO A 69 -9.47 -13.08 -0.74
C PRO A 69 -10.79 -13.67 -0.25
N LEU A 70 -11.51 -12.90 0.54
CA LEU A 70 -12.88 -13.19 0.96
C LEU A 70 -13.92 -12.40 0.12
N GLY A 71 -13.44 -11.43 -0.67
CA GLY A 71 -14.25 -10.58 -1.54
C GLY A 71 -14.84 -9.36 -0.82
N ASP A 72 -15.88 -8.78 -1.42
CA ASP A 72 -16.57 -7.58 -0.91
C ASP A 72 -17.66 -7.93 0.15
N VAL A 73 -17.48 -9.05 0.85
CA VAL A 73 -18.50 -9.64 1.72
C VAL A 73 -18.26 -9.26 3.18
N VAL A 74 -19.24 -8.57 3.78
CA VAL A 74 -19.18 -8.11 5.17
C VAL A 74 -19.37 -9.21 6.21
N GLN A 75 -19.82 -10.40 5.81
CA GLN A 75 -19.97 -11.55 6.69
C GLN A 75 -19.87 -12.86 5.92
N GLY A 76 -19.37 -13.92 6.54
CA GLY A 76 -19.28 -15.20 5.88
C GLY A 76 -18.63 -16.29 6.71
N THR A 77 -18.59 -17.46 6.09
CA THR A 77 -17.82 -18.60 6.56
C THR A 77 -17.10 -19.23 5.37
N MET A 78 -15.88 -19.71 5.60
CA MET A 78 -15.06 -20.34 4.57
C MET A 78 -14.18 -21.40 5.20
N ASP A 79 -14.14 -22.58 4.59
CA ASP A 79 -13.13 -23.59 4.90
C ASP A 79 -11.82 -23.22 4.21
N VAL A 80 -10.74 -23.22 4.99
CA VAL A 80 -9.44 -22.74 4.58
C VAL A 80 -8.41 -23.85 4.74
N GLN A 81 -7.62 -24.05 3.69
CA GLN A 81 -6.38 -24.82 3.75
C GLN A 81 -5.21 -23.84 3.88
N LEU A 82 -4.44 -23.98 4.95
CA LEU A 82 -3.27 -23.17 5.21
C LEU A 82 -2.07 -23.73 4.43
N PRO A 83 -1.19 -22.86 3.91
CA PRO A 83 0.11 -23.29 3.41
C PRO A 83 0.94 -23.86 4.56
N ALA A 84 1.96 -24.65 4.22
CA ALA A 84 2.97 -25.02 5.21
C ALA A 84 3.75 -23.78 5.67
N ALA A 85 4.06 -23.74 6.97
CA ALA A 85 5.09 -22.87 7.51
C ALA A 85 6.43 -23.16 6.83
N PHE A 86 7.33 -22.18 6.80
CA PHE A 86 8.69 -22.38 6.34
C PHE A 86 9.40 -23.36 7.26
N ASP A 87 9.31 -23.12 8.57
CA ASP A 87 9.76 -24.03 9.61
C ASP A 87 8.78 -24.01 10.80
N GLY A 88 9.06 -24.84 11.81
CA GLY A 88 8.23 -24.87 13.02
C GLY A 88 6.75 -25.15 12.78
N ASN A 89 5.91 -24.61 13.66
CA ASN A 89 4.44 -24.65 13.58
C ASN A 89 3.84 -23.45 14.33
N ASP A 90 4.09 -22.25 13.81
CA ASP A 90 3.77 -20.96 14.42
C ASP A 90 2.97 -20.04 13.48
N LEU A 91 2.10 -20.64 12.66
CA LEU A 91 1.18 -19.91 11.80
C LEU A 91 0.05 -19.22 12.59
N SER A 92 -0.34 -18.06 12.10
CA SER A 92 -1.47 -17.28 12.59
C SER A 92 -2.33 -16.78 11.42
N VAL A 93 -3.64 -16.65 11.64
CA VAL A 93 -4.60 -16.18 10.64
C VAL A 93 -5.22 -14.88 11.10
N HIS A 94 -5.18 -13.86 10.26
CA HIS A 94 -5.67 -12.51 10.56
C HIS A 94 -6.72 -12.07 9.53
N LEU A 95 -7.83 -11.52 10.00
CA LEU A 95 -8.82 -10.87 9.14
C LEU A 95 -8.39 -9.42 8.88
N VAL A 96 -8.22 -9.06 7.60
CA VAL A 96 -7.80 -7.73 7.17
C VAL A 96 -8.81 -7.16 6.19
N TYR A 97 -9.16 -5.88 6.36
CA TYR A 97 -9.98 -5.13 5.42
C TYR A 97 -9.14 -4.11 4.68
N GLN A 98 -9.27 -4.07 3.36
CA GLN A 98 -8.65 -3.09 2.48
C GLN A 98 -9.71 -2.20 1.87
N PHE A 99 -9.53 -0.89 2.00
CA PHE A 99 -10.36 0.09 1.30
C PHE A 99 -9.69 0.50 -0.01
N ASN A 100 -10.43 0.41 -1.10
CA ASN A 100 -10.00 0.80 -2.44
C ASN A 100 -10.79 2.05 -2.87
N PRO A 101 -10.19 3.26 -2.81
CA PRO A 101 -10.87 4.48 -3.25
C PRO A 101 -10.98 4.52 -4.77
N VAL A 102 -12.08 5.11 -5.28
CA VAL A 102 -12.16 5.55 -6.67
C VAL A 102 -11.38 6.86 -6.79
N ILE A 103 -10.33 6.88 -7.60
CA ILE A 103 -9.55 8.09 -7.87
C ILE A 103 -10.04 8.64 -9.21
N GLU A 104 -10.69 9.80 -9.17
CA GLU A 104 -11.00 10.54 -10.40
C GLU A 104 -9.70 11.06 -11.00
N VAL A 105 -9.33 10.53 -12.17
CA VAL A 105 -8.23 11.08 -12.97
C VAL A 105 -8.76 12.37 -13.58
N ILE A 106 -8.35 13.50 -13.01
CA ILE A 106 -8.52 14.79 -13.67
C ILE A 106 -7.56 14.75 -14.86
N GLU A 107 -8.09 14.54 -16.06
CA GLU A 107 -7.34 14.82 -17.27
C GLU A 107 -7.00 16.31 -17.23
N GLU A 108 -5.73 16.64 -16.98
CA GLU A 108 -5.25 17.98 -17.27
C GLU A 108 -5.56 18.24 -18.74
N PRO A 109 -6.23 19.36 -19.09
CA PRO A 109 -6.48 19.66 -20.47
C PRO A 109 -5.14 19.63 -21.19
N ASP A 110 -5.05 18.86 -22.28
CA ASP A 110 -3.89 18.85 -23.18
C ASP A 110 -3.52 20.32 -23.42
N GLU A 111 -2.37 20.76 -22.90
CA GLU A 111 -1.88 22.08 -23.27
C GLU A 111 -1.81 22.10 -24.80
N PRO A 112 -2.33 23.14 -25.47
CA PRO A 112 -2.26 23.20 -26.91
C PRO A 112 -0.80 23.04 -27.29
N VAL A 113 -0.50 22.01 -28.09
CA VAL A 113 0.81 21.81 -28.69
C VAL A 113 1.07 23.02 -29.57
N THR A 114 1.65 24.05 -28.98
CA THR A 114 2.20 25.17 -29.72
C THR A 114 3.36 24.54 -30.47
N ALA A 115 3.22 24.42 -31.79
CA ALA A 115 4.27 23.90 -32.65
C ALA A 115 5.46 24.85 -32.59
N GLU A 116 6.33 24.66 -31.62
CA GLU A 116 7.64 25.28 -31.56
C GLU A 116 8.48 24.68 -32.70
N PRO A 117 9.09 25.51 -33.57
CA PRO A 117 9.95 24.99 -34.62
C PRO A 117 11.16 24.32 -33.98
N ASP A 118 11.50 23.15 -34.55
CA ASP A 118 12.57 22.25 -34.12
C ASP A 118 13.90 22.96 -33.86
N TYR A 119 14.16 23.30 -32.60
CA TYR A 119 15.47 23.69 -32.10
C TYR A 119 15.83 22.77 -30.93
N ALA A 120 16.70 21.82 -31.24
CA ALA A 120 17.36 20.93 -30.30
C ALA A 120 17.69 21.62 -28.97
N LEU A 121 17.10 21.11 -27.88
CA LEU A 121 17.26 21.64 -26.52
C LEU A 121 18.74 21.62 -26.09
N PRO A 122 19.38 22.77 -25.81
CA PRO A 122 20.43 22.78 -24.82
C PRO A 122 19.77 22.61 -23.45
N PHE A 123 20.19 21.57 -22.75
CA PHE A 123 19.91 21.36 -21.34
C PHE A 123 20.27 22.63 -20.54
N ILE A 124 19.46 22.94 -19.52
CA ILE A 124 19.58 24.03 -18.53
C ILE A 124 18.94 25.35 -18.98
N HIS A 125 17.96 25.84 -18.20
CA HIS A 125 17.91 27.22 -17.69
C HIS A 125 16.71 27.41 -16.74
N SER A 126 16.82 26.92 -15.49
CA SER A 126 16.20 27.62 -14.36
C SER A 126 17.11 28.79 -13.98
N LEU A 127 16.99 29.92 -14.68
CA LEU A 127 17.56 31.18 -14.25
C LEU A 127 16.44 32.21 -14.20
N ALA A 128 15.78 32.22 -13.04
CA ALA A 128 15.05 33.38 -12.57
C ALA A 128 15.98 34.60 -12.59
N THR A 129 15.66 35.52 -13.49
CA THR A 129 15.68 36.97 -13.33
C THR A 129 16.54 37.53 -12.19
N ILE A 130 17.76 37.96 -12.48
CA ILE A 130 18.44 39.03 -11.72
C ILE A 130 18.85 40.11 -12.71
N ALA A 131 18.04 41.16 -12.79
CA ALA A 131 18.46 42.44 -13.31
C ALA A 131 17.98 43.51 -12.33
N MET A 132 18.82 44.55 -12.18
CA MET A 132 18.66 45.79 -11.41
C MET A 132 19.29 45.78 -10.01
N ILE A 133 20.49 46.36 -9.91
CA ILE A 133 20.77 47.61 -9.19
C ILE A 133 22.04 48.21 -9.79
N GLY A 134 21.91 49.41 -10.38
CA GLY A 134 23.03 50.29 -10.66
C GLY A 134 22.98 51.47 -9.70
N ALA A 135 24.10 51.76 -9.03
CA ALA A 135 24.45 53.11 -8.57
C ALA A 135 25.93 53.16 -8.14
N ALA A 136 26.72 53.80 -9.01
CA ALA A 136 27.77 54.78 -8.71
C ALA A 136 28.81 54.52 -7.60
N ALA A 137 30.06 54.29 -8.00
CA ALA A 137 31.24 54.83 -7.30
C ALA A 137 32.50 54.80 -8.19
N CYS A 138 32.62 55.77 -9.11
CA CYS A 138 33.92 56.17 -9.65
C CYS A 138 34.25 57.59 -9.20
N THR A 139 34.61 57.77 -7.93
CA THR A 139 35.42 58.91 -7.51
C THR A 139 36.89 58.57 -7.78
N ARG A 140 37.30 58.92 -9.00
CA ARG A 140 38.62 59.40 -9.45
C ARG A 140 39.77 59.29 -8.43
N ARG A 141 40.80 58.49 -8.75
CA ARG A 141 42.15 58.62 -8.18
C ARG A 141 42.90 59.76 -8.87
N SER A 142 43.50 60.63 -8.09
CA SER A 142 44.72 61.39 -8.40
C SER A 142 45.47 61.52 -7.10
#